data_AF-A0A8T6CBW0-F1
#
_entry.id   AF-A0A8T6CBW0-F1
#
_cell.length_a   1.000
_cell.length_b   1.000
_cell.length_c   1.000
_cell.angle_alpha   90.00
_cell.angle_beta   90.00
_cell.angle_gamma   90.00
#
_symmetry.space_group_name_H-M   'P 1'
#
loop_
_entity.id
_entity.type
_entity.pdbx_description
1 polymer ?
#
loop_
_entity_poly.entity_id
_entity_poly.type
_entity_poly.pdbx_seq_one_letter_code
_entity_poly.pdbx_strand_id
1 'polypeptide(L)'
;MELQNASLQNVLHLAKQLTPIEKVQLIEKIVPDLEAHLEVVDTSRTSPKLPLRSVYGLCADLGPAPSAEDIDDIRREIFENFAEEKNKC
;
A
#
# COMPACT_ATOMS: atom_id res chain seq x y z
N MET A 1 -16.96 12.72 -35.30
CA MET A 1 -15.57 13.11 -34.97
C MET A 1 -14.79 11.82 -34.99
N GLU A 2 -14.02 11.57 -36.06
CA GLU A 2 -13.28 10.32 -36.20
C GLU A 2 -12.13 10.30 -35.19
N LEU A 3 -12.15 9.32 -34.28
CA LEU A 3 -11.03 9.04 -33.41
C LEU A 3 -9.91 8.48 -34.30
N GLN A 4 -9.00 9.35 -34.72
CA GLN A 4 -7.78 8.92 -35.38
C GLN A 4 -6.99 8.08 -34.38
N ASN A 5 -6.83 6.80 -34.71
CA ASN A 5 -6.06 5.86 -33.91
C ASN A 5 -4.58 6.19 -34.10
N ALA A 6 -4.10 7.24 -33.43
CA ALA A 6 -2.71 7.65 -33.47
C ALA A 6 -1.86 6.54 -32.84
N SER A 7 -0.94 5.98 -33.63
CA SER A 7 0.01 4.99 -33.11
C SER A 7 0.76 5.56 -31.92
N LEU A 8 0.94 4.75 -30.86
CA LEU A 8 1.71 5.11 -29.66
C LEU A 8 3.10 5.67 -30.02
N GLN A 9 3.72 5.14 -31.08
CA GLN A 9 5.04 5.59 -31.54
C GLN A 9 5.01 7.05 -32.04
N ASN A 10 3.94 7.45 -32.72
CA ASN A 10 3.77 8.82 -33.19
C ASN A 10 3.56 9.77 -32.01
N VAL A 11 2.75 9.35 -31.02
CA VAL A 11 2.52 10.13 -29.79
C VAL A 11 3.82 10.32 -29.03
N LEU A 12 4.64 9.27 -28.89
CA LEU A 12 5.95 9.36 -28.24
C LEU A 12 6.92 10.27 -29.01
N HIS A 13 6.92 10.23 -30.34
CA HIS A 13 7.75 11.11 -31.15
C HIS A 13 7.41 12.59 -30.89
N LEU A 14 6.11 12.92 -30.87
CA LEU A 14 5.63 14.27 -30.57
C LEU A 14 5.92 14.69 -29.13
N ALA A 15 5.67 13.82 -28.15
CA ALA A 15 5.92 14.10 -26.74
C ALA A 15 7.41 14.39 -26.46
N LYS A 16 8.33 13.78 -27.21
CA LYS A 16 9.77 14.05 -27.09
C LYS A 16 10.16 15.46 -27.50
N GLN A 17 9.46 16.05 -28.46
CA GLN A 17 9.71 17.40 -28.99
C GLN A 17 9.20 18.52 -28.08
N LEU A 18 8.35 18.21 -27.10
CA LEU A 18 7.85 19.17 -26.12
C LEU A 18 8.97 19.74 -25.22
N THR A 19 8.79 20.98 -24.80
CA THR A 19 9.60 21.59 -23.75
C THR A 19 9.40 20.86 -22.40
N PRO A 20 10.34 21.01 -21.44
CA PRO A 20 10.18 20.36 -20.13
C PRO A 20 8.87 20.71 -19.41
N ILE A 21 8.41 21.96 -19.50
CA ILE A 21 7.16 22.42 -18.86
C ILE A 21 5.94 21.76 -19.51
N GLU A 22 5.91 21.72 -20.84
CA GLU A 22 4.82 21.09 -21.58
C GLU A 22 4.73 19.58 -21.32
N LYS A 23 5.87 18.92 -21.08
CA LYS A 23 5.90 17.49 -20.67
C LYS A 23 5.24 17.28 -19.31
N VAL A 24 5.49 18.17 -18.34
CA VAL A 24 4.83 18.09 -17.03
C VAL A 24 3.33 18.30 -17.18
N GLN A 25 2.90 19.31 -17.93
CA GLN A 25 1.48 19.57 -18.19
C GLN A 25 0.78 18.40 -18.92
N LEU A 26 1.50 17.72 -19.83
CA LEU A 26 0.99 16.53 -20.50
C LEU A 26 0.76 15.39 -19.50
N ILE A 27 1.70 15.16 -18.60
CA ILE A 27 1.59 14.13 -17.55
C ILE A 27 0.42 14.46 -16.62
N GLU A 28 0.32 15.69 -16.12
CA GLU A 28 -0.77 16.13 -15.23
C GLU A 28 -2.17 15.89 -15.83
N LYS A 29 -2.30 16.00 -17.15
CA LYS A 29 -3.58 15.76 -17.85
C LYS A 29 -3.86 14.29 -18.14
N ILE A 30 -2.83 13.48 -18.38
CA ILE A 30 -2.99 12.06 -18.74
C ILE A 30 -3.15 11.19 -17.49
N VAL A 31 -2.48 11.54 -16.39
CA VAL A 31 -2.49 10.73 -15.16
C VAL A 31 -3.92 10.47 -14.62
N PRO A 32 -4.82 11.47 -14.50
CA PRO A 32 -6.17 11.23 -14.01
C PRO A 32 -6.99 10.29 -14.90
N ASP A 33 -6.80 10.37 -16.22
CA ASP A 33 -7.46 9.47 -17.16
C ASP A 33 -6.95 8.04 -16.99
N LEU A 34 -5.64 7.86 -16.82
CA LEU A 34 -5.05 6.55 -16.55
C LEU A 34 -5.52 5.98 -15.20
N GLU A 35 -5.55 6.80 -14.15
CA GLU A 35 -6.07 6.41 -12.83
C GLU A 35 -7.53 5.93 -12.93
N ALA A 36 -8.40 6.66 -13.63
CA ALA A 36 -9.79 6.25 -13.83
C ALA A 36 -9.92 4.89 -14.56
N HIS A 37 -9.05 4.61 -15.54
CA HIS A 37 -9.01 3.30 -16.20
C HIS A 37 -8.40 2.20 -15.31
N LEU A 38 -7.47 2.55 -14.42
CA LEU A 38 -6.84 1.63 -13.48
C LEU A 38 -7.73 1.32 -12.26
N GLU A 39 -8.62 2.21 -11.83
CA GLU A 39 -9.63 1.91 -10.80
C GLU A 39 -10.60 0.80 -11.24
N VAL A 40 -10.81 0.64 -12.55
CA VAL A 40 -11.55 -0.49 -13.13
C VAL A 40 -10.71 -1.79 -13.10
N VAL A 41 -9.37 -1.69 -13.13
CA VAL A 41 -8.42 -2.82 -13.07
C VAL A 41 -8.10 -3.21 -11.62
N ASP A 42 -8.27 -2.30 -10.67
CA ASP A 42 -8.28 -2.58 -9.23
C ASP A 42 -9.58 -3.31 -8.81
N THR A 43 -10.30 -3.92 -9.76
CA THR A 43 -11.31 -4.93 -9.49
C THR A 43 -10.75 -6.27 -8.99
N SER A 44 -9.43 -6.42 -8.98
CA SER A 44 -8.78 -7.41 -8.09
C SER A 44 -8.89 -7.06 -6.59
N ARG A 45 -9.23 -5.80 -6.24
CA ARG A 45 -9.68 -5.38 -4.90
C ARG A 45 -11.20 -5.30 -4.74
N THR A 46 -11.97 -5.45 -5.82
CA THR A 46 -13.42 -5.72 -5.80
C THR A 46 -13.72 -7.14 -6.26
N SER A 47 -13.07 -8.13 -5.64
CA SER A 47 -13.87 -9.28 -5.24
C SER A 47 -15.05 -8.73 -4.40
N PRO A 48 -16.29 -9.25 -4.54
CA PRO A 48 -17.33 -8.93 -3.57
C PRO A 48 -16.68 -9.11 -2.20
N LYS A 49 -16.63 -8.06 -1.37
CA LYS A 49 -15.91 -8.08 -0.08
C LYS A 49 -16.40 -9.31 0.67
N LEU A 50 -15.69 -10.42 0.52
CA LEU A 50 -15.97 -11.63 1.25
C LEU A 50 -15.85 -11.18 2.71
N PRO A 51 -16.79 -11.56 3.58
CA PRO A 51 -16.69 -11.21 4.97
C PRO A 51 -15.27 -11.58 5.43
N LEU A 52 -14.56 -10.62 6.03
CA LEU A 52 -13.23 -10.87 6.56
C LEU A 52 -13.32 -12.11 7.43
N ARG A 53 -12.33 -13.01 7.31
CA ARG A 53 -12.27 -14.16 8.21
C ARG A 53 -12.24 -13.62 9.64
N SER A 54 -13.13 -14.14 10.48
CA SER A 54 -13.13 -13.82 11.91
C SER A 54 -11.79 -14.24 12.49
N VAL A 55 -11.16 -13.33 13.24
CA VAL A 55 -9.96 -13.62 14.04
C VAL A 55 -10.31 -14.22 15.41
N TYR A 56 -11.61 -14.35 15.72
CA TYR A 56 -12.06 -14.98 16.95
C TYR A 56 -11.62 -16.44 16.98
N GLY A 57 -10.90 -16.84 18.04
CA GLY A 57 -10.36 -18.19 18.19
C GLY A 57 -9.04 -18.44 17.46
N LEU A 58 -8.41 -17.42 16.86
CA LEU A 58 -7.10 -17.56 16.20
C LEU A 58 -6.01 -18.13 17.12
N CYS A 59 -6.11 -17.87 18.43
CA CYS A 59 -5.17 -18.33 19.44
C CYS A 59 -5.73 -19.48 20.31
N ALA A 60 -6.82 -20.13 19.90
CA ALA A 60 -7.48 -21.14 20.74
C ALA A 60 -6.61 -22.40 20.97
N ASP A 61 -5.68 -22.67 20.08
CA ASP A 61 -4.69 -23.75 20.14
C ASP A 61 -3.51 -23.45 21.08
N LEU A 62 -3.27 -22.18 21.41
CA LEU A 62 -2.19 -21.75 22.31
C LEU A 62 -2.49 -22.00 23.79
N GLY A 63 -3.69 -22.52 24.10
CA GLY A 63 -4.13 -22.78 25.46
C GLY A 63 -4.63 -21.53 26.19
N PRO A 64 -4.71 -21.56 27.53
CA PRO A 64 -5.16 -20.42 28.32
C PRO A 64 -4.27 -19.20 28.09
N ALA A 65 -4.89 -18.03 27.98
CA ALA A 65 -4.13 -16.77 27.95
C ALA A 65 -3.33 -16.61 29.26
N PRO A 66 -2.12 -16.04 29.21
CA PRO A 66 -1.36 -15.73 30.41
C PRO A 66 -2.13 -14.75 31.31
N SER A 67 -1.81 -14.76 32.61
CA SER A 67 -2.44 -13.83 33.55
C SER A 67 -1.94 -12.40 33.31
N ALA A 68 -2.67 -11.41 33.81
CA ALA A 68 -2.25 -10.02 33.74
C ALA A 68 -0.92 -9.77 34.47
N GLU A 69 -0.69 -10.48 35.59
CA GLU A 69 0.55 -10.42 36.36
C GLU A 69 1.73 -10.96 35.54
N ASP A 70 1.56 -12.12 34.87
CA ASP A 70 2.60 -12.69 33.99
C ASP A 70 2.98 -11.72 32.86
N ILE A 71 1.98 -11.04 32.26
CA ILE A 71 2.21 -10.06 31.19
C ILE A 71 2.99 -8.85 31.74
N ASP A 72 2.61 -8.36 32.92
CA ASP A 72 3.22 -7.20 33.54
C ASP A 72 4.68 -7.45 33.92
N ASP A 73 5.00 -8.63 34.43
CA ASP A 73 6.36 -9.02 34.81
C ASP A 73 7.27 -9.20 33.60
N ILE A 74 6.82 -9.90 32.56
CA ILE A 74 7.58 -10.03 31.31
C ILE A 74 7.83 -8.66 30.67
N ARG A 75 6.83 -7.77 30.68
CA ARG A 75 7.00 -6.41 30.16
C ARG A 75 8.05 -5.62 30.94
N ARG A 76 8.09 -5.79 32.27
CA ARG A 76 9.10 -5.15 33.13
C ARG A 76 10.50 -5.68 32.84
N GLU A 77 10.66 -7.00 32.78
CA GLU A 77 11.93 -7.66 32.46
C GLU A 77 12.49 -7.19 31.11
N ILE A 78 11.65 -7.19 30.07
CA ILE A 78 12.01 -6.72 28.74
C ILE A 78 12.44 -5.25 28.79
N PHE A 79 11.68 -4.39 29.48
CA PHE A 79 11.96 -2.95 29.53
C PHE A 79 13.22 -2.61 30.34
N GLU A 80 13.51 -3.36 31.42
CA GLU A 80 14.75 -3.25 32.18
C GLU A 80 15.96 -3.61 31.30
N ASN A 81 15.90 -4.73 30.59
CA ASN A 81 16.95 -5.15 29.66
C ASN A 81 17.17 -4.14 28.51
N PHE A 82 16.10 -3.51 28.00
CA PHE A 82 16.21 -2.44 26.99
C PHE A 82 16.95 -1.19 27.49
N ALA A 83 16.82 -0.85 28.77
CA ALA A 83 17.51 0.30 29.35
C ALA A 83 19.01 0.02 29.58
N GLU A 84 19.36 -1.21 29.93
CA GLU A 84 20.75 -1.63 30.16
C GLU A 84 21.58 -1.67 28.87
N GLU A 85 21.00 -2.10 27.74
CA GLU A 85 21.69 -2.09 26.44
C GLU A 85 22.08 -0.67 25.98
N LYS A 86 21.28 0.36 26.31
CA LYS A 86 21.57 1.75 25.93
C LYS A 86 22.70 2.39 26.74
N ASN A 87 23.01 1.88 27.93
CA ASN A 87 24.10 2.38 28.78
C ASN A 87 25.46 1.74 28.46
N LYS A 88 25.54 0.91 27.41
CA LYS A 88 26.75 0.19 27.00
C LYS A 88 27.43 0.77 25.75
N CYS A 89 26.98 1.94 25.28
CA CYS A 89 27.59 2.72 24.19
C CYS A 89 28.26 3.99 24.73
#